data_AF-A0A3M1QEY2-F1
#
_entry.id   AF-A0A3M1QEY2-F1
#
_cell.length_a   1.000
_cell.length_b   1.000
_cell.length_c   1.000
_cell.angle_alpha   90.00
_cell.angle_beta   90.00
_cell.angle_gamma   90.00
#
_symmetry.space_group_name_H-M   'P 1'
#
loop_
_entity.id
_entity.type
_entity.pdbx_description
1 polymer ?
#
loop_
_entity_poly.entity_id
_entity_poly.type
_entity_poly.pdbx_seq_one_letter_code
_entity_poly.pdbx_strand_id
1 'polypeptide(L)'
;MSRPVAAPRPGRGRRLAALAAALLALAAGPARPERVPVRVTPAAGGPAFTLTAEVAHTPPQWARGLMGRRRLGPREGMLFLFPEARPRRFWMKECYVALDILFADREGRVVRVVHDAPPCPSVALD
;
A
#
# COMPACT_ATOMS: atom_id res chain seq x y z
N MET A 1 38.72 -16.99 -57.16
CA MET A 1 37.98 -15.71 -57.29
C MET A 1 36.55 -15.94 -56.83
N SER A 2 36.25 -15.70 -55.54
CA SER A 2 34.92 -15.92 -54.94
C SER A 2 34.38 -14.58 -54.44
N ARG A 3 33.19 -14.20 -54.92
CA ARG A 3 32.52 -12.93 -54.65
C ARG A 3 32.16 -12.81 -53.15
N PRO A 4 32.26 -11.62 -52.53
CA PRO A 4 31.75 -11.42 -51.18
C PRO A 4 30.22 -11.33 -51.19
N VAL A 5 29.58 -12.04 -50.26
CA VAL A 5 28.15 -11.93 -49.94
C VAL A 5 27.90 -10.59 -49.25
N ALA A 6 26.98 -9.79 -49.79
CA ALA A 6 26.58 -8.50 -49.23
C ALA A 6 25.67 -8.71 -48.01
N ALA A 7 26.06 -8.13 -46.87
CA ALA A 7 25.24 -8.08 -45.67
C ALA A 7 24.03 -7.12 -45.84
N PRO A 8 22.87 -7.41 -45.23
CA PRO A 8 21.71 -6.52 -45.31
C PRO A 8 21.95 -5.23 -44.52
N ARG A 9 21.72 -4.09 -45.17
CA ARG A 9 21.83 -2.76 -44.54
C ARG A 9 20.64 -2.54 -43.59
N PRO A 10 20.86 -2.12 -42.33
CA PRO A 10 19.76 -1.80 -41.43
C PRO A 10 19.02 -0.54 -41.88
N GLY A 11 17.72 -0.69 -42.12
CA GLY A 11 16.82 0.38 -42.53
C GLY A 11 16.61 1.45 -41.45
N ARG A 12 16.54 2.71 -41.89
CA ARG A 12 16.40 3.96 -41.11
C ARG A 12 15.06 4.13 -40.34
N GLY A 13 14.30 3.06 -40.09
CA GLY A 13 12.92 3.13 -39.55
C GLY A 13 12.79 3.06 -38.02
N ARG A 14 13.86 2.85 -37.25
CA ARG A 14 13.79 2.50 -35.81
C ARG A 14 13.74 3.69 -34.85
N ARG A 15 13.50 4.92 -35.32
CA ARG A 15 13.45 6.11 -34.42
C ARG A 15 12.04 6.53 -34.00
N LEU A 16 10.99 6.12 -34.71
CA LEU A 16 9.60 6.53 -34.39
C LEU A 16 8.87 5.56 -33.44
N ALA A 17 9.23 4.27 -33.43
CA ALA A 17 8.59 3.29 -32.55
C ALA A 17 9.00 3.41 -31.07
N ALA A 18 10.17 3.99 -30.77
CA ALA A 18 10.67 4.12 -29.40
C ALA A 18 9.95 5.22 -28.58
N LEU A 19 9.41 6.25 -29.25
CA LEU A 19 8.71 7.36 -28.58
C LEU A 19 7.29 6.98 -28.13
N ALA A 20 6.59 6.13 -28.87
CA ALA A 20 5.24 5.69 -28.51
C ALA A 20 5.22 4.78 -27.26
N ALA A 21 6.23 3.93 -27.08
CA ALA A 21 6.33 3.04 -25.91
C ALA A 21 6.67 3.81 -24.62
N ALA A 22 7.41 4.91 -24.71
CA ALA A 22 7.76 5.75 -23.57
C ALA A 22 6.56 6.56 -23.04
N LEU A 23 5.62 6.93 -23.91
CA LEU A 23 4.40 7.67 -23.53
C LEU A 23 3.34 6.80 -22.86
N LEU A 24 3.25 5.50 -23.19
CA LEU A 24 2.29 4.59 -22.55
C LEU A 24 2.67 4.23 -21.09
N ALA A 25 3.96 4.28 -20.74
CA ALA A 25 4.42 3.95 -19.38
C ALA A 25 4.10 5.05 -18.35
N LEU A 26 3.81 6.28 -18.79
CA LEU A 26 3.52 7.41 -17.90
C LEU A 26 2.06 7.48 -17.42
N ALA A 27 1.17 6.63 -17.95
CA ALA A 27 -0.25 6.63 -17.61
C ALA A 27 -0.61 5.69 -16.44
N ALA A 28 0.35 4.93 -15.91
CA ALA A 28 0.13 4.10 -14.73
C ALA A 28 0.07 4.99 -13.47
N GLY A 29 -1.14 5.45 -13.12
CA GLY A 29 -1.41 6.05 -11.82
C GLY A 29 -0.99 5.12 -10.67
N PRO A 30 -0.82 5.64 -9.44
CA PRO A 30 -0.38 4.83 -8.31
C PRO A 30 -1.32 3.64 -8.14
N ALA A 31 -0.77 2.43 -8.21
CA ALA A 31 -1.52 1.20 -8.01
C ALA A 31 -2.26 1.26 -6.68
N ARG A 32 -3.57 1.00 -6.72
CA ARG A 32 -4.40 0.93 -5.51
C ARG A 32 -3.86 -0.21 -4.64
N PRO A 33 -3.76 -0.02 -3.30
CA PRO A 33 -3.33 -1.10 -2.42
C PRO A 33 -4.23 -2.32 -2.61
N GLU A 34 -3.60 -3.50 -2.62
CA GLU A 34 -4.32 -4.77 -2.58
C GLU A 34 -5.21 -4.83 -1.34
N ARG A 35 -6.39 -5.44 -1.46
CA ARG A 35 -7.32 -5.62 -0.35
C ARG A 35 -7.48 -7.09 -0.02
N VAL A 36 -7.31 -7.43 1.25
CA VAL A 36 -7.38 -8.80 1.74
C VAL A 36 -8.36 -8.89 2.93
N PRO A 37 -9.11 -10.00 3.06
CA PRO A 37 -9.87 -10.26 4.27
C PRO A 37 -8.93 -10.63 5.42
N VAL A 38 -9.09 -9.98 6.58
CA VAL A 38 -8.35 -10.26 7.81
C VAL A 38 -9.34 -10.71 8.87
N ARG A 39 -9.25 -11.97 9.30
CA ARG A 39 -10.10 -12.51 10.36
C ARG A 39 -9.48 -12.23 11.73
N VAL A 40 -10.22 -11.53 12.59
CA VAL A 40 -9.82 -11.24 13.97
C VAL A 40 -10.60 -12.15 14.91
N THR A 41 -9.87 -12.83 15.80
CA THR A 41 -10.46 -13.74 16.80
C THR A 41 -10.11 -13.23 18.20
N PRO A 42 -11.09 -12.79 19.01
CA PRO A 42 -10.83 -12.34 20.37
C PRO A 42 -10.28 -13.47 21.25
N ALA A 43 -9.15 -13.23 21.93
CA ALA A 43 -8.53 -14.23 22.82
C ALA A 43 -9.38 -14.53 24.07
N ALA A 44 -10.14 -13.55 24.55
CA ALA A 44 -11.01 -13.67 25.73
C ALA A 44 -12.31 -14.47 25.46
N GLY A 45 -12.48 -15.00 24.25
CA GLY A 45 -13.76 -15.52 23.77
C GLY A 45 -14.65 -14.39 23.24
N GLY A 46 -15.50 -14.72 22.27
CA GLY A 46 -16.37 -13.76 21.57
C GLY A 46 -16.48 -14.07 20.08
N PRO A 47 -17.42 -13.41 19.37
CA PRO A 47 -17.59 -13.62 17.94
C PRO A 47 -16.35 -13.10 17.19
N ALA A 48 -15.77 -13.96 16.35
CA ALA A 48 -14.78 -13.53 15.37
C ALA A 48 -15.44 -12.63 14.32
N PHE A 49 -14.65 -11.70 13.78
CA PHE A 49 -15.11 -10.81 12.72
C PHE A 49 -14.04 -10.67 11.63
N THR A 50 -14.46 -10.25 10.45
CA THR A 50 -13.57 -10.05 9.30
C THR A 50 -13.50 -8.58 8.94
N LEU A 51 -12.28 -8.08 8.77
CA LEU A 51 -11.97 -6.76 8.24
C LEU A 51 -11.56 -6.91 6.77
N THR A 52 -11.96 -5.96 5.92
CA THR A 52 -11.38 -5.78 4.60
C THR A 52 -10.22 -4.79 4.74
N ALA A 53 -8.99 -5.29 4.68
CA ALA A 53 -7.79 -4.49 4.93
C ALA A 53 -7.04 -4.21 3.63
N GLU A 54 -6.64 -2.95 3.42
CA GLU A 54 -5.64 -2.60 2.42
C GLU A 54 -4.24 -3.01 2.89
N VAL A 55 -3.41 -3.55 2.02
CA VAL A 55 -2.06 -4.01 2.39
C VAL A 55 -1.04 -2.90 2.14
N ALA A 56 -0.34 -2.51 3.20
CA ALA A 56 0.83 -1.65 3.15
C ALA A 56 2.09 -2.47 3.45
N HIS A 57 2.91 -2.73 2.44
CA HIS A 57 4.12 -3.57 2.55
C HIS A 57 5.40 -2.88 2.04
N THR A 58 5.31 -1.61 1.63
CA THR A 58 6.44 -0.79 1.18
C THR A 58 6.60 0.46 2.04
N PRO A 59 7.80 1.05 2.15
CA PRO A 59 8.00 2.29 2.91
C PRO A 59 7.06 3.45 2.50
N PRO A 60 6.80 3.71 1.21
CA PRO A 60 5.83 4.73 0.81
C PRO A 60 4.40 4.43 1.25
N GLN A 61 3.97 3.16 1.21
CA GLN A 61 2.64 2.76 1.68
C GLN A 61 2.53 2.86 3.20
N TRP A 62 3.58 2.46 3.94
CA TRP A 62 3.63 2.61 5.40
C TRP A 62 3.56 4.08 5.81
N ALA A 63 4.33 4.94 5.14
CA ALA A 63 4.36 6.37 5.42
C ALA A 63 3.00 7.02 5.15
N ARG A 64 2.32 6.63 4.06
CA ARG A 64 0.99 7.15 3.71
C ARG A 64 -0.10 6.67 4.66
N GLY A 65 -0.12 5.38 4.99
CA GLY A 65 -1.17 4.80 5.83
C GLY A 65 -2.59 5.16 5.36
N LEU A 66 -3.42 5.59 6.30
CA LEU A 66 -4.81 6.05 6.06
C LEU A 66 -4.94 7.57 5.92
N MET A 67 -3.84 8.30 5.67
CA MET A 67 -3.85 9.75 5.46
C MET A 67 -4.87 10.18 4.40
N GLY A 68 -5.50 11.32 4.60
CA GLY A 68 -6.44 11.90 3.65
C GLY A 68 -7.84 11.28 3.66
N ARG A 69 -8.04 10.16 4.39
CA ARG A 69 -9.34 9.50 4.44
C ARG A 69 -10.29 10.21 5.37
N ARG A 70 -11.40 10.70 4.80
CA ARG A 70 -12.50 11.31 5.56
C ARG A 70 -13.49 10.30 6.12
N ARG A 71 -13.47 9.06 5.62
CA ARG A 71 -14.34 7.97 6.04
C ARG A 71 -13.57 6.65 5.96
N LEU A 72 -13.89 5.75 6.88
CA LEU A 72 -13.45 4.37 6.90
C LEU A 72 -14.66 3.53 7.30
N GLY A 73 -14.99 2.50 6.52
CA GLY A 73 -16.13 1.64 6.84
C GLY A 73 -15.92 0.91 8.18
N PRO A 74 -17.01 0.46 8.85
CA PRO A 74 -16.94 -0.17 10.17
C PRO A 74 -16.14 -1.49 10.21
N ARG A 75 -15.86 -2.08 9.04
CA ARG A 75 -15.02 -3.28 8.88
C ARG A 75 -13.94 -3.09 7.83
N GLU A 76 -13.46 -1.87 7.69
CA GLU A 76 -12.36 -1.53 6.78
C GLU A 76 -11.13 -1.10 7.56
N GLY A 77 -9.95 -1.32 7.00
CA GLY A 77 -8.71 -0.90 7.65
C GLY A 77 -7.51 -1.04 6.73
N MET A 78 -6.33 -1.05 7.34
CA MET A 78 -5.07 -1.26 6.65
C MET A 78 -4.19 -2.22 7.45
N LEU A 79 -3.63 -3.22 6.77
CA LEU A 79 -2.68 -4.17 7.30
C LEU A 79 -1.26 -3.73 6.91
N PHE A 80 -0.47 -3.39 7.93
CA PHE A 80 0.93 -3.02 7.75
C PHE A 80 1.81 -4.27 7.91
N LEU A 81 2.47 -4.68 6.83
CA LEU A 81 3.43 -5.78 6.83
C LEU A 81 4.84 -5.21 6.87
N PHE A 82 5.62 -5.60 7.89
CA PHE A 82 7.00 -5.19 8.06
C PHE A 82 7.93 -6.40 7.89
N PRO A 83 9.14 -6.22 7.31
CA PRO A 83 10.11 -7.31 7.16
C PRO A 83 10.65 -7.81 8.51
N GLU A 84 10.58 -6.97 9.54
CA GLU A 84 11.15 -7.27 10.85
C GLU A 84 10.14 -6.99 11.97
N ALA A 85 10.06 -7.95 12.89
CA ALA A 85 9.29 -7.83 14.13
C ALA A 85 10.10 -7.02 15.14
N ARG A 86 9.77 -5.73 15.22
CA ARG A 86 10.34 -4.77 16.16
C ARG A 86 9.23 -3.86 16.65
N PRO A 87 9.34 -3.25 17.84
CA PRO A 87 8.40 -2.23 18.29
C PRO A 87 8.21 -1.14 17.23
N ARG A 88 6.96 -0.84 16.89
CA ARG A 88 6.60 0.22 15.94
C ARG A 88 5.82 1.32 16.63
N ARG A 89 5.96 2.54 16.10
CA ARG A 89 5.15 3.69 16.48
C ARG A 89 4.40 4.15 15.26
N PHE A 90 3.14 4.52 15.48
CA PHE A 90 2.31 5.16 14.48
C PHE A 90 2.05 6.60 14.89
N TRP A 91 1.89 7.45 13.88
CA TRP A 91 1.38 8.80 14.03
C TRP A 91 -0.01 8.89 13.39
N MET A 92 -0.76 9.92 13.74
CA MET A 92 -2.10 10.17 13.19
C MET A 92 -2.10 11.33 12.19
N LYS A 93 -0.93 11.78 11.72
CA LYS A 93 -0.79 12.92 10.80
C LYS A 93 -1.75 12.73 9.63
N GLU A 94 -2.63 13.70 9.39
CA GLU A 94 -3.62 13.72 8.30
C GLU A 94 -4.66 12.58 8.33
N CYS A 95 -4.84 11.93 9.48
CA CYS A 95 -5.98 11.04 9.72
C CYS A 95 -7.17 11.86 10.25
N TYR A 96 -8.29 11.82 9.53
CA TYR A 96 -9.54 12.51 9.91
C TYR A 96 -10.53 11.62 10.67
N VAL A 97 -10.21 10.33 10.81
CA VAL A 97 -11.01 9.33 11.53
C VAL A 97 -10.22 8.83 12.73
N ALA A 98 -10.90 8.62 13.86
CA ALA A 98 -10.30 7.96 15.01
C ALA A 98 -10.06 6.48 14.69
N LEU A 99 -8.96 5.91 15.19
CA LEU A 99 -8.52 4.57 14.82
C LEU A 99 -8.14 3.74 16.04
N ASP A 100 -8.55 2.48 16.03
CA ASP A 100 -7.95 1.45 16.86
C ASP A 100 -6.73 0.85 16.13
N ILE A 101 -5.59 0.77 16.81
CA ILE A 101 -4.34 0.26 16.25
C ILE A 101 -3.95 -1.03 16.99
N LEU A 102 -4.02 -2.15 16.27
CA LEU A 102 -3.66 -3.46 16.77
C LEU A 102 -2.23 -3.79 16.31
N PHE A 103 -1.32 -3.99 17.25
CA PHE A 103 0.04 -4.45 16.99
C PHE A 103 0.08 -5.96 17.14
N ALA A 104 0.51 -6.66 16.09
CA ALA A 104 0.65 -8.11 16.10
C ALA A 104 2.12 -8.57 15.99
N ASP A 105 2.42 -9.73 16.58
CA ASP A 105 3.70 -10.43 16.40
C ASP A 105 3.79 -11.20 15.08
N ARG A 106 4.88 -11.97 14.86
CA ARG A 106 5.10 -12.72 13.62
C ARG A 106 4.09 -13.85 13.42
N GLU A 107 3.54 -14.35 14.53
CA GLU A 107 2.54 -15.40 14.59
C GLU A 107 1.11 -14.86 14.42
N GLY A 108 0.96 -13.54 14.28
CA GLY A 108 -0.33 -12.87 14.11
C GLY A 108 -1.11 -12.66 15.41
N ARG A 109 -0.49 -12.83 16.58
CA ARG A 109 -1.12 -12.55 17.87
C ARG A 109 -1.06 -11.07 18.16
N VAL A 110 -2.18 -10.48 18.55
CA VAL A 110 -2.23 -9.07 18.97
C VAL A 110 -1.55 -8.94 20.34
N VAL A 111 -0.42 -8.26 20.38
CA VAL A 111 0.39 -8.06 21.60
C VAL A 111 0.14 -6.70 22.26
N ARG A 112 -0.44 -5.74 21.52
CA ARG A 112 -0.80 -4.42 22.03
C ARG A 112 -1.94 -3.84 21.23
N VAL A 113 -2.85 -3.15 21.92
CA VAL A 113 -3.91 -2.35 21.29
C VAL A 113 -3.79 -0.91 21.77
N VAL A 114 -3.91 0.03 20.84
CA VAL A 114 -4.16 1.44 21.15
C VAL A 114 -5.57 1.73 20.68
N HIS A 115 -6.45 2.01 21.63
CA HIS A 115 -7.83 2.38 21.33
C HIS A 115 -7.94 3.88 21.07
N ASP A 116 -8.88 4.25 20.20
CA ASP A 116 -9.32 5.63 19.97
C ASP A 116 -8.15 6.60 19.75
N ALA A 117 -7.20 6.21 18.88
CA ALA A 117 -6.14 7.12 18.47
C ALA A 117 -6.80 8.34 17.82
N PRO A 118 -6.59 9.56 18.35
CA PRO A 118 -7.38 10.71 17.95
C PRO A 118 -7.04 11.16 16.53
N PRO A 119 -8.01 11.71 15.78
CA PRO A 119 -7.75 12.40 14.52
C PRO A 119 -6.68 13.49 14.70
N CYS A 120 -5.83 13.67 13.69
CA CYS A 120 -4.83 14.73 13.67
C CYS A 120 -4.77 15.36 12.27
N PRO A 121 -5.76 16.20 11.93
CA PRO A 121 -5.75 16.94 10.67
C PRO A 121 -4.59 17.95 10.65
N SER A 122 -3.89 18.08 9.53
CA SER A 122 -2.79 19.06 9.36
C SER A 122 -3.29 20.48 9.07
N VAL A 123 -4.56 20.63 8.73
CA VAL A 123 -5.22 21.91 8.46
C VAL A 123 -6.39 22.03 9.43
N ALA A 124 -6.50 23.16 10.13
CA ALA A 124 -7.68 23.47 10.91
C ALA A 124 -8.91 23.47 9.98
N LEU A 125 -9.99 22.81 10.39
CA LEU A 125 -11.28 23.01 9.75
C LEU A 125 -11.85 24.28 10.38
N ASP A 126 -11.78 25.38 9.64
CA ASP A 126 -12.38 26.67 10.00
C ASP A 126 -13.91 26.57 10.06
#